data_AF-A0A6G7X8L1-F1
#
_entry.id   AF-A0A6G7X8L1-F1
#
_cell.length_a   1.000
_cell.length_b   1.000
_cell.length_c   1.000
_cell.angle_alpha   90.00
_cell.angle_beta   90.00
_cell.angle_gamma   90.00
#
_symmetry.space_group_name_H-M   'P 1'
#
loop_
_entity.id
_entity.type
_entity.pdbx_description
1 polymer ?
#
loop_
_entity_poly.entity_id
_entity_poly.type
_entity_poly.pdbx_seq_one_letter_code
_entity_poly.pdbx_strand_id
1 'polypeptide(L)'
;MTMKKILLFLIFSTLVNTLYSQVGINTENPNALTELDVRNLINGTDTIPKGIMIPRMTEVQRDRIDVSNASSTNSLMVYNIDEDCYNYYSKIEGEWRSLCGKLGKAQFDFDCSAVVVLGTYIENQELTPSNQLKFLVTVTKPGTYDITGTTSNGYFFNVSGTFVENGTYTVYAQGIGTPLAVGVDVVALTKNGEDAKCANLVKVPVLSSIAVYSINCSSIVVNGQYIKGTNLTLSNTIRLSVNVSRAGSYSITTPLTNGVSFSASGNLTVGTQLITLIGTGAPTVNSDFPITINTNSPSGNNICTTTIPLTLPPMTYGIIGTGDYSWASTQRLNALTNGGLSFGPNGNVKIVSFKQLWSTSNVNTAANYLNGSFTGGQQPDVVLYFAYGAAPNAAITTALINYINQGGCVIYGSADNTSAAVNILMNGIFGMSTAQAQIAGSGTVDDNTYPVANLPNDPIVNGPFGNVSGRHWGEDNSSTGSVIMTALPPNSIQIASAYNPYGKPTVNPEYSIIWYNDSKNFLYFGDSVATTTSISQQNDYPSSYTTGGFPQSKFYGNYPQPAGAPSQYVYNSALELNGVAWAIKKAAVSGINPH
;
A
#
# COMPACT_ATOMS: atom_id res chain seq x y z
N MET A 1 2.55 91.50 102.10
CA MET A 1 2.17 90.39 101.19
C MET A 1 1.88 89.16 102.03
N THR A 2 0.65 88.69 102.09
CA THR A 2 0.28 87.68 103.09
C THR A 2 -0.35 86.45 102.43
N MET A 3 0.51 85.44 102.25
CA MET A 3 0.35 83.96 102.14
C MET A 3 -0.82 83.33 101.37
N LYS A 4 -2.02 83.92 101.31
CA LYS A 4 -3.18 83.33 100.66
C LYS A 4 -3.09 83.30 99.12
N LYS A 5 -2.33 84.21 98.51
CA LYS A 5 -2.15 84.22 97.04
C LYS A 5 -1.02 83.31 96.53
N ILE A 6 -0.09 82.90 97.40
CA ILE A 6 0.95 81.92 97.07
C ILE A 6 0.41 80.48 97.22
N LEU A 7 -0.52 80.26 98.17
CA LEU A 7 -1.17 78.96 98.34
C LEU A 7 -2.06 78.58 97.13
N LEU A 8 -2.71 79.54 96.48
CA LEU A 8 -3.52 79.27 95.28
C LEU A 8 -2.67 78.94 94.03
N PHE A 9 -1.44 79.46 93.95
CA PHE A 9 -0.54 79.19 92.82
C PHE A 9 0.22 77.86 92.99
N LEU A 10 0.48 77.43 94.24
CA LEU A 10 1.08 76.12 94.54
C LEU A 10 0.09 74.95 94.45
N ILE A 11 -1.21 75.17 94.71
CA ILE A 11 -2.23 74.10 94.58
C ILE A 11 -2.61 73.83 93.11
N PHE A 12 -2.39 74.78 92.19
CA PHE A 12 -2.63 74.56 90.75
C PHE A 12 -1.41 73.97 90.00
N SER A 13 -0.25 73.87 90.67
CA SER A 13 1.01 73.39 90.08
C SER A 13 1.34 71.92 90.38
N THR A 14 0.48 71.19 91.10
CA THR A 14 0.72 69.76 91.40
C THR A 14 -0.49 68.94 90.95
N LEU A 15 -0.24 67.95 90.08
CA LEU A 15 -1.17 66.98 89.47
C LEU A 15 -1.72 67.33 88.07
N VAL A 16 -0.82 67.63 87.14
CA VAL A 16 -0.97 67.14 85.77
C VAL A 16 0.09 66.06 85.56
N ASN A 17 -0.14 64.89 86.13
CA ASN A 17 0.52 63.66 85.69
C ASN A 17 -0.56 62.83 85.02
N THR A 18 -0.57 62.81 83.69
CA THR A 18 -1.24 61.77 82.93
C THR A 18 -0.50 60.46 83.23
N LEU A 19 -1.02 59.66 84.17
CA LEU A 19 -0.58 58.28 84.33
C LEU A 19 -1.26 57.47 83.23
N TYR A 20 -0.50 56.98 82.26
CA TYR A 20 -0.95 55.89 81.41
C TYR A 20 -1.13 54.67 82.32
N SER A 21 -2.37 54.25 82.56
CA SER A 21 -2.62 52.97 83.23
C SER A 21 -2.40 51.86 82.20
N GLN A 22 -1.22 51.25 82.20
CA GLN A 22 -1.05 49.96 81.52
C GLN A 22 -2.04 48.96 82.11
N VAL A 23 -2.75 48.24 81.26
CA VAL A 23 -3.71 47.22 81.70
C VAL A 23 -2.93 45.92 81.90
N GLY A 24 -2.61 45.61 83.16
CA GLY A 24 -2.12 44.29 83.56
C GLY A 24 -3.30 43.37 83.86
N ILE A 25 -3.34 42.17 83.28
CA ILE A 25 -4.27 41.11 83.71
C ILE A 25 -3.44 40.04 84.42
N ASN A 26 -3.78 39.81 85.69
CA ASN A 26 -3.02 38.96 86.61
C ASN A 26 -1.55 39.39 86.76
N THR A 27 -1.26 40.69 86.79
CA THR A 27 0.03 41.21 87.26
C THR A 27 -0.17 42.61 87.82
N GLU A 28 0.38 42.88 89.00
CA GLU A 28 0.34 44.20 89.63
C GLU A 28 1.51 45.09 89.18
N ASN A 29 2.48 44.51 88.46
CA ASN A 29 3.61 45.21 87.85
C ASN A 29 3.66 44.86 86.35
N PRO A 30 2.73 45.40 85.53
CA PRO A 30 2.82 45.25 84.08
C PRO A 30 4.17 45.78 83.57
N ASN A 31 4.72 45.13 82.55
CA ASN A 31 5.98 45.54 81.96
C ASN A 31 5.82 46.96 81.39
N ALA A 32 6.74 47.86 81.76
CA ALA A 32 6.72 49.24 81.30
C ALA A 32 6.74 49.38 79.76
N LEU A 33 7.13 48.34 79.02
CA LEU A 33 7.15 48.31 77.56
C LEU A 33 5.91 47.67 76.90
N THR A 34 4.86 47.34 77.66
CA THR A 34 3.66 46.68 77.12
C THR A 34 2.39 47.47 77.41
N GLU A 35 1.54 47.65 76.39
CA GLU A 35 0.24 48.31 76.54
C GLU A 35 -0.82 47.39 77.17
N LEU A 36 -0.67 46.07 76.98
CA LEU A 36 -1.44 44.99 77.61
C LEU A 36 -0.45 43.88 78.04
N ASP A 37 -0.29 43.67 79.34
CA ASP A 37 0.57 42.62 79.92
C ASP A 37 -0.31 41.54 80.56
N VAL A 38 -0.38 40.37 79.93
CA VAL A 38 -1.11 39.22 80.49
C VAL A 38 -0.09 38.20 80.95
N ARG A 39 -0.04 37.97 82.27
CA ARG A 39 0.87 36.99 82.88
C ARG A 39 0.09 35.91 83.59
N ASN A 40 0.72 34.75 83.74
CA ASN A 40 0.22 33.73 84.64
C ASN A 40 0.89 33.89 86.02
N LEU A 41 0.10 34.03 87.09
CA LEU A 41 0.60 34.03 88.46
C LEU A 41 0.50 32.61 89.03
N ILE A 42 1.65 31.97 89.27
CA ILE A 42 1.68 30.68 89.95
C ILE A 42 1.79 30.95 91.45
N ASN A 43 0.70 30.82 92.19
CA ASN A 43 0.71 30.94 93.64
C ASN A 43 0.17 29.66 94.31
N GLY A 44 1.08 28.89 94.90
CA GLY A 44 0.83 27.83 95.88
C GLY A 44 0.12 26.55 95.42
N THR A 45 -0.97 26.63 94.64
CA THR A 45 -1.77 25.46 94.22
C THR A 45 -2.43 25.56 92.84
N ASP A 46 -2.53 26.74 92.22
CA ASP A 46 -3.06 26.88 90.85
C ASP A 46 -1.90 26.92 89.85
N THR A 47 -1.63 25.80 89.19
CA THR A 47 -0.49 25.62 88.28
C THR A 47 -0.89 25.62 86.80
N ILE A 48 -2.15 25.84 86.46
CA ILE A 48 -2.62 25.75 85.07
C ILE A 48 -2.40 27.08 84.33
N PRO A 49 -1.57 27.13 83.27
CA PRO A 49 -1.43 28.32 82.43
C PRO A 49 -2.75 28.72 81.78
N LYS A 50 -3.20 29.96 82.01
CA LYS A 50 -4.32 30.57 81.29
C LYS A 50 -3.81 31.22 80.00
N GLY A 51 -4.51 31.02 78.89
CA GLY A 51 -4.19 31.62 77.59
C GLY A 51 -5.03 32.88 77.29
N ILE A 52 -4.70 33.56 76.19
CA ILE A 52 -5.51 34.66 75.62
C ILE A 52 -6.33 34.08 74.45
N MET A 53 -7.62 34.37 74.41
CA MET A 53 -8.45 34.11 73.24
C MET A 53 -8.75 35.44 72.54
N ILE A 54 -8.26 35.60 71.31
CA ILE A 54 -8.54 36.78 70.48
C ILE A 54 -9.83 36.55 69.66
N PRO A 55 -10.43 37.57 69.03
CA PRO A 55 -11.65 37.42 68.25
C PRO A 55 -11.56 36.29 67.22
N ARG A 56 -12.52 35.35 67.28
CA ARG A 56 -12.60 34.18 66.42
C ARG A 56 -13.72 34.38 65.40
N MET A 57 -13.44 34.19 64.13
CA MET A 57 -14.41 34.44 63.06
C MET A 57 -14.10 33.61 61.81
N THR A 58 -15.12 33.37 60.98
CA THR A 58 -14.95 32.79 59.63
C THR A 58 -14.21 33.75 58.71
N GLU A 59 -13.65 33.25 57.62
CA GLU A 59 -13.05 34.04 56.55
C GLU A 59 -14.05 35.08 55.99
N VAL A 60 -15.30 34.67 55.77
CA VAL A 60 -16.38 35.56 55.31
C VAL A 60 -16.67 36.68 56.32
N GLN A 61 -16.56 36.41 57.62
CA GLN A 61 -16.74 37.44 58.65
C GLN A 61 -15.52 38.35 58.77
N ARG A 62 -14.30 37.80 58.64
CA ARG A 62 -13.04 38.55 58.59
C ARG A 62 -13.04 39.57 57.44
N ASP A 63 -13.47 39.15 56.26
CA ASP A 63 -13.44 39.98 55.06
C ASP A 63 -14.50 41.10 55.06
N ARG A 64 -15.45 41.08 56.02
CA ARG A 64 -16.38 42.18 56.28
C ARG A 64 -15.81 43.27 57.19
N ILE A 65 -14.65 43.05 57.79
CA ILE A 65 -13.99 44.07 58.62
C ILE A 65 -13.57 45.23 57.71
N ASP A 66 -14.06 46.43 58.02
CA ASP A 66 -13.66 47.64 57.31
C ASP A 66 -12.19 47.98 57.61
N VAL A 67 -11.32 47.74 56.64
CA VAL A 67 -9.88 48.00 56.70
C VAL A 67 -9.47 49.30 55.99
N SER A 68 -10.44 50.13 55.58
CA SER A 68 -10.21 51.35 54.78
C SER A 68 -9.37 52.42 55.49
N ASN A 69 -9.44 52.53 56.82
CA ASN A 69 -8.59 53.43 57.60
C ASN A 69 -7.25 52.75 57.98
N ALA A 70 -6.32 52.73 57.04
CA ALA A 70 -5.01 52.08 57.17
C ALA A 70 -4.09 52.65 58.28
N SER A 71 -4.45 53.77 58.93
CA SER A 71 -3.70 54.33 60.06
C SER A 71 -4.04 53.67 61.40
N SER A 72 -5.21 53.02 61.51
CA SER A 72 -5.68 52.34 62.73
C SER A 72 -5.80 50.82 62.62
N THR A 73 -5.61 50.23 61.43
CA THR A 73 -5.89 48.80 61.16
C THR A 73 -4.65 47.93 60.97
N ASN A 74 -3.45 48.52 60.95
CA ASN A 74 -2.20 47.76 60.87
C ASN A 74 -2.01 46.90 62.12
N SER A 75 -1.69 45.61 61.95
CA SER A 75 -1.56 44.63 63.05
C SER A 75 -2.88 44.16 63.67
N LEU A 76 -4.04 44.42 63.04
CA LEU A 76 -5.31 43.81 63.48
C LEU A 76 -5.20 42.28 63.37
N MET A 77 -5.38 41.56 64.48
CA MET A 77 -5.17 40.11 64.57
C MET A 77 -6.46 39.40 64.96
N VAL A 78 -6.81 38.34 64.23
CA VAL A 78 -8.00 37.50 64.48
C VAL A 78 -7.60 36.03 64.39
N TYR A 79 -8.37 35.15 65.02
CA TYR A 79 -8.26 33.72 64.76
C TYR A 79 -9.30 33.35 63.71
N ASN A 80 -8.85 33.08 62.49
CA ASN A 80 -9.71 32.62 61.42
C ASN A 80 -10.03 31.14 61.65
N ILE A 81 -11.31 30.84 61.93
CA ILE A 81 -11.77 29.49 62.24
C ILE A 81 -11.85 28.59 61.01
N ASP A 82 -11.95 29.16 59.80
CA ASP A 82 -11.92 28.40 58.54
C ASP A 82 -10.49 27.99 58.16
N GLU A 83 -9.50 28.82 58.53
CA GLU A 83 -8.07 28.50 58.37
C GLU A 83 -7.45 27.76 59.55
N ASP A 84 -8.19 27.65 60.67
CA ASP A 84 -7.69 27.22 61.98
C ASP A 84 -6.37 27.89 62.37
N CYS A 85 -6.27 29.20 62.09
CA CYS A 85 -5.03 29.94 62.21
C CYS A 85 -5.26 31.40 62.54
N TYR A 86 -4.24 32.02 63.15
CA TYR A 86 -4.17 33.46 63.28
C TYR A 86 -3.98 34.15 61.93
N ASN A 87 -4.83 35.14 61.66
CA ASN A 87 -4.65 36.08 60.58
C ASN A 87 -4.33 37.45 61.15
N TYR A 88 -3.45 38.20 60.47
CA TYR A 88 -3.23 39.61 60.76
C TYR A 88 -3.39 40.45 59.50
N TYR A 89 -3.91 41.67 59.63
CA TYR A 89 -3.99 42.59 58.51
C TYR A 89 -2.65 43.29 58.30
N SER A 90 -2.05 43.07 57.12
CA SER A 90 -0.79 43.69 56.72
C SER A 90 -1.07 44.96 55.93
N LYS A 91 -0.73 46.12 56.52
CA LYS A 91 -0.88 47.41 55.84
C LYS A 91 -0.07 47.53 54.56
N ILE A 92 1.16 47.01 54.56
CA ILE A 92 2.09 47.11 53.43
C ILE A 92 1.53 46.35 52.23
N GLU A 93 0.84 45.23 52.48
CA GLU A 93 0.35 44.31 51.46
C GLU A 93 -1.12 44.54 51.12
N GLY A 94 -1.83 45.33 51.94
CA GLY A 94 -3.25 45.61 51.76
C GLY A 94 -4.16 44.39 51.92
N GLU A 95 -3.71 43.35 52.65
CA GLU A 95 -4.44 42.08 52.77
C GLU A 95 -4.29 41.42 54.14
N TRP A 96 -5.22 40.51 54.44
CA TRP A 96 -5.10 39.57 55.57
C TRP A 96 -4.01 38.53 55.25
N ARG A 97 -3.07 38.36 56.18
CA ARG A 97 -1.97 37.40 56.13
C ARG A 97 -2.19 36.31 57.17
N SER A 98 -1.95 35.06 56.80
CA SER A 98 -1.99 33.92 57.72
C SER A 98 -0.62 33.72 58.39
N LEU A 99 -0.59 33.56 59.71
CA LEU A 99 0.65 33.29 60.46
C LEU A 99 1.11 31.83 60.36
N CYS A 100 0.25 30.92 59.89
CA CYS A 100 0.56 29.49 59.76
C CYS A 100 1.08 29.10 58.38
N GLY A 101 1.45 30.09 57.55
CA GLY A 101 2.12 29.84 56.27
C GLY A 101 1.24 29.33 55.13
N LYS A 102 -0.09 29.40 55.27
CA LYS A 102 -1.00 29.16 54.14
C LYS A 102 -0.83 30.31 53.14
N LEU A 103 -0.03 30.08 52.09
CA LEU A 103 0.10 31.03 51.00
C LEU A 103 -1.28 31.20 50.35
N GLY A 104 -1.70 32.44 50.11
CA GLY A 104 -2.96 32.75 49.42
C GLY A 104 -2.98 32.26 47.97
N LYS A 105 -3.89 32.78 47.14
CA LYS A 105 -3.82 32.54 45.70
C LYS A 105 -2.57 33.18 45.12
N ALA A 106 -1.85 32.44 44.27
CA ALA A 106 -0.72 32.98 43.53
C ALA A 106 -1.20 34.05 42.56
N GLN A 107 -0.37 35.08 42.34
CA GLN A 107 -0.54 35.97 41.20
C GLN A 107 0.46 35.54 40.13
N PHE A 108 -0.08 35.22 38.96
CA PHE A 108 0.71 34.75 37.84
C PHE A 108 0.05 35.07 36.50
N ASP A 109 0.89 35.06 35.46
CA ASP A 109 0.43 35.22 34.08
C ASP A 109 1.19 34.31 33.12
N PHE A 110 0.60 34.07 31.95
CA PHE A 110 1.23 33.32 30.86
C PHE A 110 0.73 33.84 29.51
N ASP A 111 1.57 33.73 28.48
CA ASP A 111 1.20 34.08 27.13
C ASP A 111 0.41 32.94 26.48
N CYS A 112 -0.88 33.16 26.21
CA CYS A 112 -1.75 32.20 25.56
C CYS A 112 -1.25 31.75 24.18
N SER A 113 -0.49 32.59 23.46
CA SER A 113 0.07 32.26 22.15
C SER A 113 1.31 31.36 22.24
N ALA A 114 1.94 31.30 23.42
CA ALA A 114 3.10 30.46 23.71
C ALA A 114 2.72 29.10 24.33
N VAL A 115 1.43 28.82 24.54
CA VAL A 115 0.95 27.54 25.06
C VAL A 115 1.19 26.45 24.01
N VAL A 116 1.86 25.37 24.42
CA VAL A 116 2.18 24.25 23.53
C VAL A 116 1.25 23.07 23.83
N VAL A 117 0.58 22.57 22.79
CA VAL A 117 -0.21 21.33 22.86
C VAL A 117 0.71 20.13 22.65
N LEU A 118 0.71 19.20 23.61
CA LEU A 118 1.48 17.97 23.58
C LEU A 118 0.55 16.75 23.45
N GLY A 119 1.06 15.70 22.82
CA GLY A 119 0.31 14.47 22.54
C GLY A 119 -0.46 14.52 21.22
N THR A 120 -0.98 13.36 20.80
CA THR A 120 -1.88 13.22 19.65
C THR A 120 -3.28 12.94 20.17
N TYR A 121 -4.27 13.67 19.67
CA TYR A 121 -5.66 13.56 20.08
C TYR A 121 -6.42 12.85 18.97
N ILE A 122 -7.08 11.75 19.30
CA ILE A 122 -7.76 10.88 18.34
C ILE A 122 -9.21 10.71 18.80
N GLU A 123 -10.14 10.88 17.87
CA GLU A 123 -11.57 10.67 18.11
C GLU A 123 -11.84 9.26 18.66
N ASN A 124 -12.69 9.16 19.67
CA ASN A 124 -13.06 7.93 20.38
C ASN A 124 -11.88 7.19 21.06
N GLN A 125 -10.76 7.87 21.32
CA GLN A 125 -9.64 7.34 22.09
C GLN A 125 -9.43 8.14 23.38
N GLU A 126 -9.40 7.44 24.52
CA GLU A 126 -9.14 8.06 25.81
C GLU A 126 -7.75 8.73 25.85
N LEU A 127 -7.68 9.92 26.44
CA LEU A 127 -6.44 10.65 26.59
C LEU A 127 -5.48 9.95 27.56
N THR A 128 -4.20 10.01 27.24
CA THR A 128 -3.11 9.45 28.06
C THR A 128 -2.38 10.55 28.82
N PRO A 129 -1.51 10.23 29.79
CA PRO A 129 -0.68 11.24 30.45
C PRO A 129 0.22 12.06 29.51
N SER A 130 0.44 11.63 28.27
CA SER A 130 1.19 12.38 27.24
C SER A 130 0.39 13.51 26.58
N ASN A 131 -0.94 13.52 26.74
CA ASN A 131 -1.83 14.55 26.22
C ASN A 131 -1.89 15.71 27.23
N GLN A 132 -1.17 16.80 26.97
CA GLN A 132 -1.00 17.90 27.92
C GLN A 132 -0.98 19.27 27.24
N LEU A 133 -1.29 20.32 28.00
CA LEU A 133 -0.95 21.69 27.65
C LEU A 133 0.27 22.13 28.47
N LYS A 134 1.30 22.63 27.79
CA LYS A 134 2.50 23.18 28.42
C LYS A 134 2.43 24.69 28.46
N PHE A 135 2.54 25.26 29.65
CA PHE A 135 2.54 26.69 29.92
C PHE A 135 3.91 27.16 30.39
N LEU A 136 4.31 28.36 29.96
CA LEU A 136 5.40 29.11 30.56
C LEU A 136 4.79 30.22 31.43
N VAL A 137 4.78 30.00 32.74
CA VAL A 137 4.06 30.84 33.72
C VAL A 137 5.03 31.75 34.44
N THR A 138 4.75 33.06 34.46
CA THR A 138 5.49 34.06 35.25
C THR A 138 4.72 34.36 36.53
N VAL A 139 5.33 34.06 37.68
CA VAL A 139 4.75 34.21 39.02
C VAL A 139 5.29 35.47 39.68
N THR A 140 4.38 36.35 40.08
CA THR A 140 4.69 37.63 40.75
C THR A 140 4.36 37.61 42.24
N LYS A 141 3.53 36.65 42.70
CA LYS A 141 3.24 36.40 44.11
C LYS A 141 3.15 34.88 44.37
N PRO A 142 3.90 34.33 45.36
CA PRO A 142 3.78 32.92 45.75
C PRO A 142 2.37 32.61 46.25
N GLY A 143 1.93 31.38 46.04
CA GLY A 143 0.56 30.98 46.36
C GLY A 143 0.11 29.70 45.68
N THR A 144 -1.08 29.26 46.05
CA THR A 144 -1.77 28.17 45.36
C THR A 144 -2.27 28.64 44.00
N TYR A 145 -2.21 27.78 43.00
CA TYR A 145 -2.72 28.05 41.67
C TYR A 145 -3.58 26.91 41.16
N ASP A 146 -4.52 27.24 40.27
CA ASP A 146 -5.24 26.29 39.43
C ASP A 146 -5.33 26.83 37.99
N ILE A 147 -5.16 25.95 37.01
CA ILE A 147 -5.37 26.23 35.59
C ILE A 147 -6.29 25.13 35.06
N THR A 148 -7.39 25.54 34.43
CA THR A 148 -8.32 24.60 33.78
C THR A 148 -8.52 24.99 32.32
N GLY A 149 -8.70 23.99 31.45
CA GLY A 149 -8.99 24.17 30.04
C GLY A 149 -10.15 23.29 29.62
N THR A 150 -11.26 23.88 29.18
CA THR A 150 -12.45 23.11 28.79
C THR A 150 -12.57 23.06 27.27
N THR A 151 -13.08 21.94 26.75
CA THR A 151 -13.47 21.77 25.36
C THR A 151 -14.91 21.30 25.29
N SER A 152 -15.60 21.53 24.17
CA SER A 152 -16.92 20.95 23.89
C SER A 152 -16.85 19.51 23.35
N ASN A 153 -15.64 18.95 23.18
CA ASN A 153 -15.40 17.71 22.46
C ASN A 153 -15.14 16.51 23.40
N GLY A 154 -15.66 16.53 24.63
CA GLY A 154 -15.61 15.38 25.54
C GLY A 154 -14.33 15.21 26.37
N TYR A 155 -13.43 16.19 26.36
CA TYR A 155 -12.23 16.20 27.20
C TYR A 155 -11.91 17.60 27.74
N PHE A 156 -11.10 17.66 28.79
CA PHE A 156 -10.66 18.90 29.42
C PHE A 156 -9.23 18.75 29.95
N PHE A 157 -8.65 19.87 30.38
CA PHE A 157 -7.32 19.97 30.97
C PHE A 157 -7.43 20.54 32.37
N ASN A 158 -6.63 20.01 33.30
CA ASN A 158 -6.56 20.54 34.66
C ASN A 158 -5.14 20.40 35.25
N VAL A 159 -4.73 21.38 36.04
CA VAL A 159 -3.59 21.30 36.94
C VAL A 159 -3.78 22.26 38.10
N SER A 160 -3.33 21.86 39.29
CA SER A 160 -3.26 22.71 40.46
C SER A 160 -1.97 22.45 41.23
N GLY A 161 -1.47 23.46 41.94
CA GLY A 161 -0.28 23.34 42.75
C GLY A 161 0.00 24.58 43.59
N THR A 162 1.24 24.72 44.05
CA THR A 162 1.69 25.87 44.84
C THR A 162 3.02 26.37 44.30
N PHE A 163 3.09 27.68 44.01
CA PHE A 163 4.36 28.37 43.79
C PHE A 163 4.87 28.90 45.13
N VAL A 164 6.11 28.55 45.46
CA VAL A 164 6.76 28.94 46.73
C VAL A 164 7.69 30.15 46.58
N GLU A 165 8.07 30.50 45.34
CA GLU A 165 8.93 31.63 45.01
C GLU A 165 8.42 32.36 43.77
N ASN A 166 8.91 33.58 43.56
CA ASN A 166 8.69 34.34 42.32
C ASN A 166 9.63 33.82 41.23
N GLY A 167 9.17 33.86 39.98
CA GLY A 167 9.98 33.44 38.85
C GLY A 167 9.16 32.87 37.70
N THR A 168 9.83 32.26 36.74
CA THR A 168 9.20 31.62 35.59
C THR A 168 9.23 30.11 35.75
N TYR A 169 8.07 29.47 35.65
CA TYR A 169 7.88 28.04 35.81
C TYR A 169 7.29 27.43 34.54
N THR A 170 7.65 26.17 34.26
CA THR A 170 6.94 25.37 33.28
C THR A 170 5.86 24.56 33.98
N VAL A 171 4.61 24.71 33.56
CA VAL A 171 3.47 24.00 34.14
C VAL A 171 2.82 23.14 33.05
N TYR A 172 2.41 21.92 33.41
CA TYR A 172 1.74 20.99 32.51
C TYR A 172 0.31 20.73 33.01
N ALA A 173 -0.69 21.13 32.22
CA ALA A 173 -2.07 20.72 32.47
C ALA A 173 -2.37 19.41 31.75
N GLN A 174 -2.70 18.38 32.51
CA GLN A 174 -3.00 17.06 31.96
C GLN A 174 -4.39 17.04 31.34
N GLY A 175 -4.50 16.47 30.14
CA GLY A 175 -5.75 16.19 29.47
C GLY A 175 -6.44 14.95 30.04
N ILE A 176 -7.74 15.04 30.26
CA ILE A 176 -8.60 13.97 30.80
C ILE A 176 -9.88 13.92 29.96
N GLY A 177 -10.31 12.71 29.59
CA GLY A 177 -11.53 12.47 28.81
C GLY A 177 -11.27 11.78 27.48
N THR A 178 -12.23 11.85 26.56
CA THR A 178 -12.17 11.20 25.25
C THR A 178 -12.70 12.16 24.18
N PRO A 179 -11.89 12.55 23.17
CA PRO A 179 -12.35 13.35 22.04
C PRO A 179 -13.50 12.65 21.30
N LEU A 180 -14.56 13.38 20.93
CA LEU A 180 -15.78 12.79 20.33
C LEU A 180 -15.93 13.05 18.83
N ALA A 181 -15.32 14.11 18.31
CA ALA A 181 -15.39 14.52 16.91
C ALA A 181 -14.01 14.93 16.35
N VAL A 182 -13.75 14.57 15.10
CA VAL A 182 -12.59 15.05 14.33
C VAL A 182 -12.70 16.56 14.07
N GLY A 183 -11.60 17.30 14.25
CA GLY A 183 -11.60 18.75 14.04
C GLY A 183 -10.43 19.46 14.68
N VAL A 184 -10.59 20.77 14.90
CA VAL A 184 -9.65 21.58 15.68
C VAL A 184 -10.43 22.22 16.82
N ASP A 185 -10.17 21.76 18.03
CA ASP A 185 -10.85 22.25 19.22
C ASP A 185 -10.16 23.50 19.77
N VAL A 186 -10.95 24.50 20.13
CA VAL A 186 -10.47 25.69 20.84
C VAL A 186 -10.63 25.46 22.33
N VAL A 187 -9.55 25.62 23.10
CA VAL A 187 -9.56 25.41 24.56
C VAL A 187 -9.91 26.72 25.27
N ALA A 188 -10.98 26.71 26.06
CA ALA A 188 -11.34 27.82 26.94
C ALA A 188 -10.60 27.67 28.29
N LEU A 189 -9.64 28.57 28.53
CA LEU A 189 -8.74 28.52 29.69
C LEU A 189 -9.19 29.43 30.83
N THR A 190 -9.11 28.94 32.06
CA THR A 190 -9.24 29.75 33.28
C THR A 190 -7.99 29.61 34.15
N LYS A 191 -7.67 30.68 34.89
CA LYS A 191 -6.61 30.73 35.90
C LYS A 191 -7.17 31.21 37.22
N ASN A 192 -6.99 30.44 38.30
CA ASN A 192 -7.59 30.71 39.61
C ASN A 192 -9.12 30.98 39.57
N GLY A 193 -9.84 30.28 38.69
CA GLY A 193 -11.28 30.48 38.49
C GLY A 193 -11.68 31.70 37.64
N GLU A 194 -10.74 32.54 37.19
CA GLU A 194 -11.00 33.68 36.29
C GLU A 194 -10.66 33.33 34.83
N ASP A 195 -11.33 33.97 33.86
CA ASP A 195 -11.02 33.82 32.44
C ASP A 195 -9.58 34.24 32.14
N ALA A 196 -8.79 33.33 31.56
CA ALA A 196 -7.40 33.59 31.17
C ALA A 196 -7.30 34.46 29.90
N LYS A 197 -8.42 34.81 29.27
CA LYS A 197 -8.52 35.67 28.07
C LYS A 197 -7.77 35.10 26.86
N CYS A 198 -7.69 33.78 26.75
CA CYS A 198 -7.01 33.07 25.66
C CYS A 198 -7.88 32.82 24.42
N ALA A 199 -8.87 33.67 24.15
CA ALA A 199 -9.88 33.42 23.12
C ALA A 199 -9.24 33.08 21.75
N ASN A 200 -9.57 31.90 21.22
CA ASN A 200 -9.13 31.37 19.92
C ASN A 200 -7.61 31.14 19.73
N LEU A 201 -6.81 31.16 20.80
CA LEU A 201 -5.34 31.01 20.69
C LEU A 201 -4.85 29.58 20.88
N VAL A 202 -5.43 28.83 21.82
CA VAL A 202 -5.01 27.44 22.11
C VAL A 202 -5.89 26.46 21.33
N LYS A 203 -5.29 25.78 20.35
CA LYS A 203 -5.97 24.91 19.40
C LYS A 203 -5.43 23.49 19.44
N VAL A 204 -6.31 22.51 19.63
CA VAL A 204 -5.96 21.08 19.68
C VAL A 204 -6.52 20.38 18.44
N PRO A 205 -5.67 19.90 17.51
CA PRO A 205 -6.15 19.10 16.39
C PRO A 205 -6.52 17.69 16.84
N VAL A 206 -7.76 17.28 16.59
CA VAL A 206 -8.28 15.92 16.83
C VAL A 206 -8.35 15.18 15.50
N LEU A 207 -7.65 14.05 15.42
CA LEU A 207 -7.56 13.20 14.23
C LEU A 207 -8.63 12.10 14.26
N SER A 208 -9.00 11.59 13.09
CA SER A 208 -9.85 10.40 12.98
C SER A 208 -9.15 9.18 13.56
N SER A 209 -9.90 8.31 14.24
CA SER A 209 -9.43 6.96 14.54
C SER A 209 -9.14 6.18 13.25
N ILE A 210 -8.22 5.21 13.30
CA ILE A 210 -7.98 4.28 12.20
C ILE A 210 -9.05 3.18 12.25
N ALA A 211 -9.69 2.95 11.11
CA ALA A 211 -10.65 1.87 10.94
C ALA A 211 -9.99 0.51 11.19
N VAL A 212 -10.76 -0.42 11.75
CA VAL A 212 -10.35 -1.84 11.83
C VAL A 212 -11.09 -2.60 10.74
N TYR A 213 -10.32 -3.14 9.80
CA TYR A 213 -10.87 -3.86 8.65
C TYR A 213 -9.93 -4.95 8.14
N SER A 214 -10.49 -5.91 7.42
CA SER A 214 -9.75 -6.97 6.73
C SER A 214 -10.00 -6.89 5.22
N ILE A 215 -8.94 -6.99 4.42
CA ILE A 215 -9.05 -7.08 2.97
C ILE A 215 -9.51 -8.49 2.58
N ASN A 216 -10.49 -8.58 1.69
CA ASN A 216 -10.87 -9.83 1.04
C ASN A 216 -10.04 -10.03 -0.24
N CYS A 217 -8.92 -10.74 -0.15
CA CYS A 217 -8.00 -10.91 -1.28
C CYS A 217 -8.65 -11.60 -2.49
N SER A 218 -9.64 -12.48 -2.29
CA SER A 218 -10.32 -13.16 -3.41
C SER A 218 -11.27 -12.25 -4.19
N SER A 219 -11.53 -11.03 -3.70
CA SER A 219 -12.36 -10.03 -4.38
C SER A 219 -11.57 -9.06 -5.26
N ILE A 220 -10.25 -9.22 -5.36
CA ILE A 220 -9.39 -8.31 -6.10
C ILE A 220 -9.66 -8.42 -7.60
N VAL A 221 -9.89 -7.28 -8.25
CA VAL A 221 -10.04 -7.14 -9.71
C VAL A 221 -9.14 -6.02 -10.20
N VAL A 222 -8.24 -6.33 -11.12
CA VAL A 222 -7.34 -5.36 -11.78
C VAL A 222 -7.95 -4.93 -13.11
N ASN A 223 -8.10 -3.62 -13.33
CA ASN A 223 -8.71 -3.03 -14.51
C ASN A 223 -7.73 -2.10 -15.24
N GLY A 224 -7.93 -1.95 -16.54
CA GLY A 224 -7.13 -1.09 -17.41
C GLY A 224 -6.04 -1.86 -18.17
N GLN A 225 -5.42 -1.16 -19.13
CA GLN A 225 -4.32 -1.68 -19.94
C GLN A 225 -2.99 -1.17 -19.38
N TYR A 226 -2.03 -2.08 -19.20
CA TYR A 226 -0.73 -1.78 -18.61
C TYR A 226 0.35 -2.00 -19.66
N ILE A 227 0.82 -0.93 -20.29
CA ILE A 227 1.78 -0.99 -21.39
C ILE A 227 3.10 -0.38 -20.92
N LYS A 228 4.24 -1.05 -21.16
CA LYS A 228 5.56 -0.55 -20.78
C LYS A 228 5.80 0.86 -21.32
N GLY A 229 6.36 1.73 -20.47
CA GLY A 229 6.67 3.12 -20.80
C GLY A 229 5.45 4.04 -20.96
N THR A 230 4.22 3.54 -20.85
CA THR A 230 3.00 4.34 -20.95
C THR A 230 2.46 4.67 -19.57
N ASN A 231 2.23 5.96 -19.31
CA ASN A 231 1.64 6.41 -18.04
C ASN A 231 0.25 5.81 -17.84
N LEU A 232 -0.01 5.37 -16.61
CA LEU A 232 -1.33 4.93 -16.18
C LEU A 232 -2.34 6.08 -16.24
N THR A 233 -3.59 5.72 -16.51
CA THR A 233 -4.74 6.62 -16.56
C THR A 233 -5.69 6.33 -15.39
N LEU A 234 -6.74 7.14 -15.23
CA LEU A 234 -7.79 6.90 -14.23
C LEU A 234 -8.55 5.58 -14.43
N SER A 235 -8.42 4.93 -15.60
CA SER A 235 -9.00 3.60 -15.84
C SER A 235 -8.18 2.45 -15.24
N ASN A 236 -6.90 2.70 -14.93
CA ASN A 236 -6.00 1.71 -14.34
C ASN A 236 -6.24 1.63 -12.84
N THR A 237 -6.99 0.62 -12.41
CA THR A 237 -7.45 0.53 -11.03
C THR A 237 -7.36 -0.88 -10.47
N ILE A 238 -7.23 -0.98 -9.15
CA ILE A 238 -7.43 -2.23 -8.41
C ILE A 238 -8.69 -2.06 -7.56
N ARG A 239 -9.73 -2.85 -7.82
CA ARG A 239 -10.95 -2.90 -7.01
C ARG A 239 -10.89 -4.06 -6.04
N LEU A 240 -11.29 -3.84 -4.79
CA LEU A 240 -11.33 -4.87 -3.75
C LEU A 240 -12.42 -4.58 -2.73
N SER A 241 -12.89 -5.60 -2.02
CA SER A 241 -13.78 -5.45 -0.88
C SER A 241 -13.03 -5.58 0.45
N VAL A 242 -13.49 -4.83 1.45
CA VAL A 242 -13.01 -4.89 2.83
C VAL A 242 -14.17 -5.17 3.77
N ASN A 243 -13.92 -5.93 4.84
CA ASN A 243 -14.88 -6.14 5.92
C ASN A 243 -14.45 -5.31 7.12
N VAL A 244 -15.28 -4.32 7.49
CA VAL A 244 -14.97 -3.30 8.50
C VAL A 244 -15.67 -3.64 9.80
N SER A 245 -14.89 -3.85 10.87
CA SER A 245 -15.39 -4.11 12.22
C SER A 245 -15.45 -2.85 13.09
N ARG A 246 -14.62 -1.85 12.78
CA ARG A 246 -14.68 -0.52 13.43
C ARG A 246 -14.52 0.57 12.37
N ALA A 247 -15.46 1.51 12.36
CA ALA A 247 -15.40 2.68 11.49
C ALA A 247 -14.16 3.54 11.78
N GLY A 248 -13.77 4.38 10.81
CA GLY A 248 -12.64 5.29 10.93
C GLY A 248 -11.95 5.53 9.59
N SER A 249 -10.80 6.17 9.64
CA SER A 249 -9.98 6.46 8.46
C SER A 249 -9.26 5.22 7.95
N TYR A 250 -9.02 5.18 6.64
CA TYR A 250 -8.29 4.12 5.98
C TYR A 250 -7.27 4.68 4.98
N SER A 251 -6.19 3.94 4.78
CA SER A 251 -5.21 4.14 3.72
C SER A 251 -4.78 2.77 3.23
N ILE A 252 -4.95 2.53 1.92
CA ILE A 252 -4.52 1.32 1.24
C ILE A 252 -3.56 1.74 0.14
N THR A 253 -2.37 1.15 0.12
CA THR A 253 -1.30 1.52 -0.82
C THR A 253 -0.54 0.28 -1.32
N THR A 254 0.13 0.43 -2.45
CA THR A 254 1.13 -0.53 -2.92
C THR A 254 2.51 0.14 -2.96
N PRO A 255 3.61 -0.62 -2.79
CA PRO A 255 4.94 -0.10 -3.10
C PRO A 255 5.07 0.19 -4.60
N LEU A 256 6.00 1.07 -4.96
CA LEU A 256 6.41 1.26 -6.35
C LEU A 256 7.06 -0.03 -6.86
N THR A 257 6.35 -0.75 -7.72
CA THR A 257 6.79 -2.05 -8.25
C THR A 257 6.78 -1.97 -9.77
N ASN A 258 7.93 -2.21 -10.41
CA ASN A 258 8.09 -2.11 -11.87
C ASN A 258 7.48 -0.82 -12.46
N GLY A 259 7.69 0.31 -11.77
CA GLY A 259 7.27 1.65 -12.23
C GLY A 259 5.83 2.05 -11.96
N VAL A 260 5.01 1.20 -11.30
CA VAL A 260 3.62 1.55 -10.95
C VAL A 260 3.35 1.42 -9.45
N SER A 261 2.39 2.20 -8.96
CA SER A 261 1.84 2.09 -7.61
C SER A 261 0.35 2.44 -7.60
N PHE A 262 -0.37 1.96 -6.60
CA PHE A 262 -1.81 2.19 -6.43
C PHE A 262 -2.10 2.69 -5.03
N SER A 263 -3.09 3.56 -4.89
CA SER A 263 -3.54 4.01 -3.56
C SER A 263 -5.02 4.39 -3.52
N ALA A 264 -5.60 4.31 -2.32
CA ALA A 264 -6.84 4.98 -1.94
C ALA A 264 -6.81 5.32 -0.45
N SER A 265 -7.50 6.38 -0.07
CA SER A 265 -7.71 6.74 1.33
C SER A 265 -9.10 7.37 1.51
N GLY A 266 -9.57 7.41 2.74
CA GLY A 266 -10.88 7.98 3.09
C GLY A 266 -11.35 7.49 4.43
N ASN A 267 -12.67 7.44 4.62
CA ASN A 267 -13.30 6.91 5.82
C ASN A 267 -14.18 5.70 5.49
N LEU A 268 -14.20 4.73 6.40
CA LEU A 268 -15.02 3.52 6.32
C LEU A 268 -16.09 3.53 7.40
N THR A 269 -17.27 3.02 7.06
CA THR A 269 -18.32 2.65 8.01
C THR A 269 -18.31 1.13 8.21
N VAL A 270 -18.90 0.67 9.33
CA VAL A 270 -19.00 -0.75 9.66
C VAL A 270 -19.74 -1.53 8.58
N GLY A 271 -19.29 -2.75 8.29
CA GLY A 271 -19.84 -3.63 7.25
C GLY A 271 -18.89 -3.83 6.08
N THR A 272 -19.39 -4.41 4.99
CA THR A 272 -18.61 -4.64 3.77
C THR A 272 -18.59 -3.38 2.91
N GLN A 273 -17.40 -2.93 2.53
CA GLN A 273 -17.18 -1.75 1.70
C GLN A 273 -16.37 -2.10 0.46
N LEU A 274 -16.64 -1.46 -0.68
CA LEU A 274 -15.89 -1.62 -1.91
C LEU A 274 -14.94 -0.45 -2.11
N ILE A 275 -13.65 -0.75 -2.32
CA ILE A 275 -12.59 0.24 -2.49
C ILE A 275 -12.00 0.13 -3.89
N THR A 276 -11.70 1.28 -4.49
CA THR A 276 -11.01 1.37 -5.79
C THR A 276 -9.69 2.11 -5.58
N LEU A 277 -8.57 1.42 -5.74
CA LEU A 277 -7.24 2.00 -5.75
C LEU A 277 -6.95 2.56 -7.14
N ILE A 278 -6.51 3.82 -7.22
CA ILE A 278 -6.13 4.47 -8.48
C ILE A 278 -4.64 4.26 -8.72
N GLY A 279 -4.28 3.80 -9.92
CA GLY A 279 -2.89 3.57 -10.33
C GLY A 279 -2.20 4.84 -10.80
N THR A 280 -0.90 4.93 -10.53
CA THR A 280 0.00 5.98 -11.02
C THR A 280 1.33 5.39 -11.51
N GLY A 281 2.09 6.16 -12.29
CA GLY A 281 3.37 5.73 -12.86
C GLY A 281 3.23 5.11 -14.24
N ALA A 282 4.26 4.39 -14.70
CA ALA A 282 4.31 3.70 -15.99
C ALA A 282 5.03 2.36 -15.82
N PRO A 283 4.48 1.23 -16.31
CA PRO A 283 5.16 -0.05 -16.24
C PRO A 283 6.55 -0.02 -16.88
N THR A 284 7.53 -0.72 -16.29
CA THR A 284 8.91 -0.78 -16.82
C THR A 284 9.25 -2.12 -17.48
N VAL A 285 8.33 -3.09 -17.44
CA VAL A 285 8.52 -4.46 -17.93
C VAL A 285 7.37 -4.87 -18.86
N ASN A 286 7.62 -5.85 -19.74
CA ASN A 286 6.63 -6.45 -20.63
C ASN A 286 6.11 -7.81 -20.13
N SER A 287 6.34 -8.13 -18.86
CA SER A 287 5.89 -9.37 -18.21
C SER A 287 4.98 -9.07 -17.04
N ASP A 288 3.92 -9.87 -16.89
CA ASP A 288 3.07 -9.91 -15.71
C ASP A 288 3.90 -9.98 -14.43
N PHE A 289 3.54 -9.18 -13.43
CA PHE A 289 4.25 -9.17 -12.15
C PHE A 289 3.30 -9.06 -10.95
N PRO A 290 3.65 -9.68 -9.82
CA PRO A 290 2.89 -9.55 -8.59
C PRO A 290 3.09 -8.16 -7.98
N ILE A 291 2.04 -7.62 -7.37
CA ILE A 291 2.09 -6.41 -6.56
C ILE A 291 1.44 -6.67 -5.19
N THR A 292 2.07 -6.15 -4.15
CA THR A 292 1.57 -6.27 -2.77
C THR A 292 0.70 -5.07 -2.43
N ILE A 293 -0.46 -5.33 -1.82
CA ILE A 293 -1.41 -4.33 -1.33
C ILE A 293 -1.32 -4.32 0.20
N ASN A 294 -1.03 -3.15 0.76
CA ASN A 294 -0.89 -2.92 2.20
C ASN A 294 -1.98 -1.97 2.69
N THR A 295 -2.36 -2.10 3.96
CA THR A 295 -3.33 -1.23 4.62
C THR A 295 -2.80 -0.74 5.97
N ASN A 296 -3.31 0.40 6.42
CA ASN A 296 -3.09 0.94 7.76
C ASN A 296 -3.92 0.28 8.88
N SER A 297 -4.75 -0.73 8.59
CA SER A 297 -5.59 -1.40 9.60
C SER A 297 -4.71 -2.03 10.69
N PRO A 298 -5.00 -1.79 11.98
CA PRO A 298 -4.18 -2.28 13.08
C PRO A 298 -4.40 -3.78 13.37
N SER A 299 -5.41 -4.41 12.77
CA SER A 299 -5.67 -5.85 12.92
C SER A 299 -6.46 -6.40 11.74
N GLY A 300 -6.57 -7.73 11.67
CA GLY A 300 -7.22 -8.42 10.55
C GLY A 300 -6.26 -8.69 9.39
N ASN A 301 -6.82 -9.15 8.26
CA ASN A 301 -6.02 -9.39 7.06
C ASN A 301 -5.61 -8.06 6.41
N ASN A 302 -4.35 -7.68 6.58
CA ASN A 302 -3.83 -6.36 6.21
C ASN A 302 -2.87 -6.38 4.99
N ILE A 303 -2.68 -7.55 4.37
CA ILE A 303 -1.81 -7.71 3.20
C ILE A 303 -2.50 -8.65 2.20
N CYS A 304 -2.50 -8.27 0.93
CA CYS A 304 -2.85 -9.15 -0.19
C CYS A 304 -1.83 -9.01 -1.32
N THR A 305 -1.78 -10.00 -2.21
CA THR A 305 -1.03 -9.92 -3.45
C THR A 305 -1.97 -10.12 -4.64
N THR A 306 -1.69 -9.43 -5.75
CA THR A 306 -2.38 -9.64 -7.02
C THR A 306 -1.39 -9.49 -8.17
N THR A 307 -1.71 -10.05 -9.35
CA THR A 307 -0.88 -9.88 -10.55
C THR A 307 -1.37 -8.68 -11.34
N ILE A 308 -0.45 -7.81 -11.78
CA ILE A 308 -0.71 -6.80 -12.80
C ILE A 308 -0.53 -7.46 -14.17
N PRO A 309 -1.59 -7.60 -14.98
CA PRO A 309 -1.50 -8.20 -16.30
C PRO A 309 -1.07 -7.16 -17.33
N LEU A 310 0.12 -7.34 -17.91
CA LEU A 310 0.64 -6.43 -18.93
C LEU A 310 -0.10 -6.61 -20.25
N THR A 311 -0.21 -5.52 -20.98
CA THR A 311 -0.61 -5.48 -22.39
C THR A 311 0.68 -5.26 -23.18
N LEU A 312 1.07 -6.24 -23.99
CA LEU A 312 2.27 -6.15 -24.81
C LEU A 312 2.12 -5.03 -25.86
N PRO A 313 3.22 -4.41 -26.32
CA PRO A 313 3.18 -3.33 -27.30
C PRO A 313 2.59 -3.76 -28.65
N PRO A 314 2.49 -2.85 -29.64
CA PRO A 314 2.19 -3.24 -31.01
C PRO A 314 3.22 -4.25 -31.51
N MET A 315 2.75 -5.43 -31.92
CA MET A 315 3.58 -6.53 -32.42
C MET A 315 3.31 -6.77 -33.90
N THR A 316 4.29 -7.35 -34.56
CA THR A 316 4.29 -7.53 -36.00
C THR A 316 4.72 -8.92 -36.42
N TYR A 317 4.26 -9.38 -37.59
CA TYR A 317 4.66 -10.67 -38.13
C TYR A 317 4.92 -10.65 -39.63
N GLY A 318 5.79 -11.57 -40.06
CA GLY A 318 6.04 -11.89 -41.46
C GLY A 318 5.62 -13.33 -41.76
N ILE A 319 4.97 -13.56 -42.89
CA ILE A 319 4.60 -14.92 -43.34
C ILE A 319 5.44 -15.32 -44.54
N ILE A 320 5.98 -16.54 -44.47
CA ILE A 320 6.61 -17.21 -45.61
C ILE A 320 5.77 -18.44 -45.95
N GLY A 321 5.20 -18.47 -47.15
CA GLY A 321 4.35 -19.58 -47.61
C GLY A 321 3.08 -19.13 -48.33
N THR A 322 2.32 -20.10 -48.83
CA THR A 322 1.02 -19.90 -49.50
C THR A 322 0.13 -21.14 -49.33
N GLY A 323 -1.17 -20.98 -49.56
CA GLY A 323 -2.16 -22.07 -49.52
C GLY A 323 -2.48 -22.57 -48.11
N ASP A 324 -3.21 -23.68 -48.05
CA ASP A 324 -3.80 -24.21 -46.82
C ASP A 324 -2.75 -24.77 -45.83
N TYR A 325 -1.61 -25.21 -46.35
CA TYR A 325 -0.44 -25.72 -45.61
C TYR A 325 0.43 -24.61 -45.00
N SER A 326 0.04 -23.34 -45.16
CA SER A 326 0.78 -22.18 -44.67
C SER A 326 0.01 -21.39 -43.61
N TRP A 327 0.72 -20.51 -42.90
CA TRP A 327 0.13 -19.41 -42.11
C TRP A 327 -0.63 -18.40 -42.96
N ALA A 328 -0.44 -18.41 -44.29
CA ALA A 328 -1.20 -17.61 -45.25
C ALA A 328 -2.60 -18.17 -45.57
N SER A 329 -2.98 -19.33 -45.00
CA SER A 329 -4.33 -19.88 -45.14
C SER A 329 -5.39 -18.94 -44.55
N THR A 330 -6.61 -19.03 -45.07
CA THR A 330 -7.72 -18.16 -44.63
C THR A 330 -8.01 -18.37 -43.14
N GLN A 331 -7.92 -19.61 -42.65
CA GLN A 331 -8.21 -20.01 -41.29
C GLN A 331 -7.18 -19.47 -40.30
N ARG A 332 -5.87 -19.62 -40.59
CA ARG A 332 -4.81 -19.06 -39.74
C ARG A 332 -4.82 -17.54 -39.77
N LEU A 333 -4.97 -16.90 -40.93
CA LEU A 333 -5.07 -15.44 -41.02
C LEU A 333 -6.25 -14.88 -40.24
N ASN A 334 -7.42 -15.54 -40.33
CA ASN A 334 -8.58 -15.18 -39.51
C ASN A 334 -8.24 -15.36 -38.01
N ALA A 335 -7.61 -16.48 -37.62
CA ALA A 335 -7.21 -16.70 -36.22
C ALA A 335 -6.23 -15.66 -35.68
N LEU A 336 -5.35 -15.11 -36.53
CA LEU A 336 -4.42 -14.04 -36.16
C LEU A 336 -5.09 -12.66 -36.06
N THR A 337 -6.21 -12.44 -36.75
CA THR A 337 -6.79 -11.09 -36.93
C THR A 337 -8.18 -10.90 -36.33
N ASN A 338 -9.03 -11.93 -36.28
CA ASN A 338 -10.45 -12.03 -35.84
C ASN A 338 -11.06 -10.91 -34.97
N GLY A 339 -11.00 -9.65 -35.40
CA GLY A 339 -11.37 -8.49 -34.58
C GLY A 339 -10.52 -8.31 -33.32
N GLY A 340 -9.34 -8.95 -33.24
CA GLY A 340 -8.47 -8.92 -32.05
C GLY A 340 -8.93 -9.81 -30.90
N LEU A 341 -9.82 -10.77 -31.14
CA LEU A 341 -10.30 -11.71 -30.12
C LEU A 341 -9.22 -12.70 -29.68
N SER A 342 -8.38 -13.16 -30.61
CA SER A 342 -7.20 -13.97 -30.29
C SER A 342 -6.06 -13.09 -29.78
N PHE A 343 -5.73 -12.05 -30.54
CA PHE A 343 -4.57 -11.19 -30.35
C PHE A 343 -5.00 -9.72 -30.40
N GLY A 344 -5.18 -9.12 -29.23
CA GLY A 344 -5.65 -7.75 -29.13
C GLY A 344 -5.78 -7.31 -27.68
N PRO A 345 -6.17 -6.04 -27.42
CA PRO A 345 -6.08 -5.50 -26.07
C PRO A 345 -7.01 -6.18 -25.07
N ASN A 346 -8.09 -6.79 -25.58
CA ASN A 346 -9.06 -7.59 -24.82
C ASN A 346 -9.09 -9.05 -25.28
N GLY A 347 -8.13 -9.48 -26.11
CA GLY A 347 -8.06 -10.84 -26.62
C GLY A 347 -7.46 -11.82 -25.62
N ASN A 348 -7.41 -13.09 -26.00
CA ASN A 348 -6.76 -14.15 -25.22
C ASN A 348 -5.28 -13.82 -24.93
N VAL A 349 -4.60 -13.21 -25.90
CA VAL A 349 -3.27 -12.62 -25.74
C VAL A 349 -3.40 -11.11 -25.75
N LYS A 350 -3.15 -10.49 -24.60
CA LYS A 350 -3.25 -9.04 -24.40
C LYS A 350 -2.09 -8.31 -25.06
N ILE A 351 -2.32 -7.82 -26.26
CA ILE A 351 -1.37 -7.00 -27.02
C ILE A 351 -2.08 -5.79 -27.63
N VAL A 352 -1.37 -4.69 -27.88
CA VAL A 352 -2.00 -3.49 -28.48
C VAL A 352 -2.54 -3.79 -29.89
N SER A 353 -1.75 -4.48 -30.71
CA SER A 353 -2.16 -4.93 -32.05
C SER A 353 -1.22 -6.01 -32.58
N PHE A 354 -1.71 -6.92 -33.43
CA PHE A 354 -0.88 -7.86 -34.19
C PHE A 354 -0.98 -7.59 -35.68
N LYS A 355 0.06 -7.03 -36.30
CA LYS A 355 0.00 -6.56 -37.70
C LYS A 355 0.92 -7.38 -38.62
N GLN A 356 0.39 -7.83 -39.74
CA GLN A 356 1.21 -8.37 -40.82
C GLN A 356 2.06 -7.25 -41.44
N LEU A 357 3.39 -7.38 -41.40
CA LEU A 357 4.29 -6.50 -42.16
C LEU A 357 4.32 -6.93 -43.62
N TRP A 358 4.53 -8.22 -43.85
CA TRP A 358 4.62 -8.78 -45.20
C TRP A 358 4.21 -10.25 -45.19
N SER A 359 3.81 -10.73 -46.37
CA SER A 359 3.54 -12.14 -46.65
C SER A 359 4.02 -12.44 -48.07
N THR A 360 4.79 -13.51 -48.24
CA THR A 360 5.31 -13.92 -49.55
C THR A 360 5.54 -15.43 -49.62
N SER A 361 5.27 -16.03 -50.78
CA SER A 361 5.65 -17.42 -51.07
C SER A 361 7.03 -17.55 -51.70
N ASN A 362 7.62 -16.45 -52.17
CA ASN A 362 8.96 -16.47 -52.75
C ASN A 362 10.01 -16.38 -51.64
N VAL A 363 10.68 -17.50 -51.37
CA VAL A 363 11.68 -17.62 -50.31
C VAL A 363 12.89 -16.70 -50.49
N ASN A 364 13.26 -16.33 -51.72
CA ASN A 364 14.35 -15.37 -51.96
C ASN A 364 13.90 -13.94 -51.63
N THR A 365 12.64 -13.59 -51.93
CA THR A 365 12.05 -12.33 -51.50
C THR A 365 11.99 -12.25 -49.98
N ALA A 366 11.54 -13.33 -49.31
CA ALA A 366 11.56 -13.41 -47.85
C ALA A 366 12.96 -13.26 -47.27
N ALA A 367 13.97 -13.90 -47.88
CA ALA A 367 15.36 -13.77 -47.47
C ALA A 367 15.85 -12.31 -47.56
N ASN A 368 15.51 -11.61 -48.65
CA ASN A 368 15.84 -10.20 -48.80
C ASN A 368 15.15 -9.32 -47.74
N TYR A 369 13.89 -9.60 -47.41
CA TYR A 369 13.17 -8.89 -46.36
C TYR A 369 13.81 -9.10 -44.99
N LEU A 370 14.15 -10.33 -44.63
CA LEU A 370 14.87 -10.65 -43.39
C LEU A 370 16.30 -10.09 -43.35
N ASN A 371 16.91 -9.82 -44.51
CA ASN A 371 18.19 -9.11 -44.62
C ASN A 371 18.02 -7.58 -44.69
N GLY A 372 16.85 -7.04 -44.35
CA GLY A 372 16.62 -5.59 -44.20
C GLY A 372 16.16 -4.86 -45.46
N SER A 373 15.83 -5.58 -46.55
CA SER A 373 15.32 -4.95 -47.79
C SER A 373 13.83 -4.60 -47.73
N PHE A 374 13.11 -4.94 -46.65
CA PHE A 374 11.72 -4.55 -46.50
C PHE A 374 11.59 -3.06 -46.20
N THR A 375 10.61 -2.40 -46.81
CA THR A 375 10.45 -0.94 -46.72
C THR A 375 10.30 -0.49 -45.27
N GLY A 376 11.12 0.46 -44.85
CA GLY A 376 11.18 0.96 -43.48
C GLY A 376 12.20 0.26 -42.57
N GLY A 377 12.91 -0.77 -43.06
CA GLY A 377 14.01 -1.43 -42.33
C GLY A 377 13.57 -2.23 -41.09
N GLN A 378 12.26 -2.29 -40.81
CA GLN A 378 11.70 -2.97 -39.66
C GLN A 378 11.65 -4.48 -39.89
N GLN A 379 12.25 -5.24 -38.97
CA GLN A 379 12.10 -6.69 -38.91
C GLN A 379 10.74 -7.06 -38.30
N PRO A 380 10.09 -8.16 -38.73
CA PRO A 380 8.94 -8.67 -37.99
C PRO A 380 9.36 -9.11 -36.59
N ASP A 381 8.46 -8.98 -35.62
CA ASP A 381 8.68 -9.53 -34.27
C ASP A 381 8.64 -11.06 -34.28
N VAL A 382 7.77 -11.63 -35.12
CA VAL A 382 7.61 -13.07 -35.31
C VAL A 382 7.60 -13.44 -36.79
N VAL A 383 8.42 -14.40 -37.21
CA VAL A 383 8.34 -15.02 -38.53
C VAL A 383 7.56 -16.33 -38.43
N LEU A 384 6.51 -16.45 -39.24
CA LEU A 384 5.67 -17.62 -39.35
C LEU A 384 5.97 -18.30 -40.69
N TYR A 385 6.58 -19.48 -40.65
CA TYR A 385 7.06 -20.14 -41.85
C TYR A 385 6.72 -21.64 -41.85
N PHE A 386 5.65 -22.00 -42.52
CA PHE A 386 5.32 -23.40 -42.84
C PHE A 386 5.68 -23.64 -44.31
N ALA A 387 6.64 -24.53 -44.54
CA ALA A 387 7.45 -24.51 -45.74
C ALA A 387 6.89 -25.28 -46.94
N TYR A 388 5.81 -26.06 -46.80
CA TYR A 388 5.28 -26.92 -47.88
C TYR A 388 5.03 -26.15 -49.20
N GLY A 389 4.40 -24.96 -49.12
CA GLY A 389 4.15 -24.09 -50.27
C GLY A 389 5.27 -23.10 -50.60
N ALA A 390 6.40 -23.16 -49.89
CA ALA A 390 7.54 -22.27 -50.05
C ALA A 390 8.82 -22.99 -49.62
N ALA A 391 9.29 -23.93 -50.45
CA ALA A 391 10.39 -24.83 -50.09
C ALA A 391 11.68 -24.05 -49.71
N PRO A 392 12.37 -24.46 -48.63
CA PRO A 392 13.56 -23.78 -48.17
C PRO A 392 14.73 -23.96 -49.14
N ASN A 393 15.52 -22.91 -49.32
CA ASN A 393 16.78 -22.93 -50.04
C ASN A 393 17.90 -22.29 -49.20
N ALA A 394 19.13 -22.25 -49.72
CA ALA A 394 20.27 -21.70 -49.00
C ALA A 394 20.05 -20.24 -48.56
N ALA A 395 19.50 -19.39 -49.43
CA ALA A 395 19.33 -17.95 -49.15
C ALA A 395 18.39 -17.70 -47.96
N ILE A 396 17.21 -18.32 -47.96
CA ILE A 396 16.26 -18.15 -46.84
C ILE A 396 16.79 -18.82 -45.56
N THR A 397 17.48 -19.95 -45.68
CA THR A 397 18.04 -20.66 -44.52
C THR A 397 19.08 -19.79 -43.82
N THR A 398 20.01 -19.18 -44.57
CA THR A 398 20.99 -18.24 -44.02
C THR A 398 20.32 -17.01 -43.39
N ALA A 399 19.29 -16.45 -44.03
CA ALA A 399 18.58 -15.30 -43.48
C ALA A 399 17.86 -15.64 -42.16
N LEU A 400 17.25 -16.82 -42.05
CA LEU A 400 16.62 -17.30 -40.81
C LEU A 400 17.65 -17.53 -39.69
N ILE A 401 18.79 -18.14 -39.99
CA ILE A 401 19.89 -18.32 -39.02
C ILE A 401 20.31 -16.96 -38.45
N ASN A 402 20.53 -15.98 -39.32
CA ASN A 402 20.93 -14.63 -38.91
C ASN A 402 19.84 -13.94 -38.08
N TYR A 403 18.58 -14.05 -38.51
CA TYR A 403 17.43 -13.46 -37.81
C TYR A 403 17.26 -14.06 -36.40
N ILE A 404 17.30 -15.40 -36.28
CA ILE A 404 17.20 -16.11 -35.01
C ILE A 404 18.37 -15.77 -34.07
N ASN A 405 19.60 -15.74 -34.58
CA ASN A 405 20.77 -15.41 -33.77
C ASN A 405 20.79 -13.94 -33.31
N GLN A 406 20.03 -13.06 -33.94
CA GLN A 406 19.78 -11.68 -33.50
C GLN A 406 18.60 -11.54 -32.53
N GLY A 407 17.99 -12.65 -32.10
CA GLY A 407 16.86 -12.66 -31.16
C GLY A 407 15.49 -12.71 -31.82
N GLY A 408 15.41 -12.85 -33.15
CA GLY A 408 14.16 -12.97 -33.88
C GLY A 408 13.39 -14.24 -33.50
N CYS A 409 12.06 -14.15 -33.41
CA CYS A 409 11.21 -15.29 -33.06
C CYS A 409 10.73 -16.00 -34.33
N VAL A 410 10.89 -17.32 -34.40
CA VAL A 410 10.49 -18.10 -35.58
C VAL A 410 9.65 -19.30 -35.18
N ILE A 411 8.51 -19.46 -35.85
CA ILE A 411 7.71 -20.68 -35.85
C ILE A 411 7.89 -21.33 -37.21
N TYR A 412 8.60 -22.45 -37.24
CA TYR A 412 8.98 -23.15 -38.45
C TYR A 412 8.26 -24.50 -38.56
N GLY A 413 7.62 -24.75 -39.70
CA GLY A 413 7.11 -26.05 -40.11
C GLY A 413 7.90 -26.55 -41.31
N SER A 414 8.47 -27.75 -41.24
CA SER A 414 9.18 -28.33 -42.38
C SER A 414 8.24 -28.73 -43.50
N ALA A 415 8.76 -28.77 -44.73
CA ALA A 415 8.09 -29.42 -45.85
C ALA A 415 8.54 -30.88 -45.97
N ASP A 416 7.81 -31.65 -46.75
CA ASP A 416 8.10 -33.07 -46.99
C ASP A 416 9.54 -33.28 -47.46
N ASN A 417 10.20 -34.27 -46.86
CA ASN A 417 11.53 -34.72 -47.29
C ASN A 417 12.61 -33.62 -47.28
N THR A 418 12.46 -32.59 -46.43
CA THR A 418 13.41 -31.46 -46.35
C THR A 418 14.44 -31.57 -45.22
N SER A 419 14.71 -32.77 -44.71
CA SER A 419 15.65 -32.99 -43.59
C SER A 419 17.05 -32.42 -43.83
N ALA A 420 17.54 -32.43 -45.08
CA ALA A 420 18.80 -31.78 -45.45
C ALA A 420 18.78 -30.26 -45.23
N ALA A 421 17.71 -29.57 -45.63
CA ALA A 421 17.55 -28.13 -45.41
C ALA A 421 17.39 -27.80 -43.91
N VAL A 422 16.63 -28.63 -43.19
CA VAL A 422 16.47 -28.50 -41.74
C VAL A 422 17.81 -28.70 -41.02
N ASN A 423 18.66 -29.64 -41.47
CA ASN A 423 20.00 -29.80 -40.90
C ASN A 423 20.92 -28.60 -41.13
N ILE A 424 20.82 -27.89 -42.26
CA ILE A 424 21.56 -26.63 -42.47
C ILE A 424 21.08 -25.58 -41.46
N LEU A 425 19.77 -25.44 -41.26
CA LEU A 425 19.19 -24.53 -40.28
C LEU A 425 19.65 -24.87 -38.85
N MET A 426 19.53 -26.14 -38.45
CA MET A 426 19.91 -26.64 -37.13
C MET A 426 21.42 -26.47 -36.87
N ASN A 427 22.26 -26.72 -37.88
CA ASN A 427 23.69 -26.53 -37.75
C ASN A 427 24.03 -25.05 -37.56
N GLY A 428 23.39 -24.15 -38.29
CA GLY A 428 23.61 -22.70 -38.17
C GLY A 428 23.13 -22.09 -36.85
N ILE A 429 22.08 -22.64 -36.23
CA ILE A 429 21.55 -22.11 -34.96
C ILE A 429 22.22 -22.77 -33.74
N PHE A 430 22.45 -24.08 -33.81
CA PHE A 430 22.80 -24.92 -32.65
C PHE A 430 24.09 -25.73 -32.83
N GLY A 431 24.70 -25.75 -34.02
CA GLY A 431 25.93 -26.52 -34.28
C GLY A 431 25.71 -28.03 -34.39
N MET A 432 24.49 -28.48 -34.71
CA MET A 432 24.15 -29.90 -34.79
C MET A 432 23.29 -30.23 -36.02
N SER A 433 23.34 -31.50 -36.45
CA SER A 433 22.60 -32.00 -37.61
C SER A 433 21.87 -33.30 -37.24
N THR A 434 20.74 -33.16 -36.55
CA THR A 434 19.96 -34.29 -35.99
C THR A 434 18.61 -34.50 -36.65
N ALA A 435 18.29 -33.68 -37.66
CA ALA A 435 17.06 -33.82 -38.43
C ALA A 435 17.17 -35.01 -39.38
N GLN A 436 16.12 -35.81 -39.45
CA GLN A 436 16.00 -36.91 -40.42
C GLN A 436 14.58 -37.00 -40.95
N ALA A 437 14.41 -37.66 -42.09
CA ALA A 437 13.07 -38.06 -42.53
C ALA A 437 12.48 -39.04 -41.51
N GLN A 438 11.18 -38.94 -41.28
CA GLN A 438 10.46 -39.86 -40.43
C GLN A 438 10.58 -41.29 -41.00
N ILE A 439 10.72 -42.25 -40.10
CA ILE A 439 10.92 -43.66 -40.48
C ILE A 439 9.55 -44.26 -40.81
N ALA A 440 9.41 -44.88 -41.98
CA ALA A 440 8.25 -45.73 -42.25
C ALA A 440 8.22 -46.88 -41.22
N GLY A 441 7.14 -47.00 -40.45
CA GLY A 441 6.92 -48.19 -39.63
C GLY A 441 6.55 -49.40 -40.49
N SER A 442 6.29 -50.53 -39.83
CA SER A 442 5.70 -51.70 -40.49
C SER A 442 4.21 -51.45 -40.78
N GLY A 443 3.89 -50.91 -41.96
CA GLY A 443 2.51 -50.65 -42.39
C GLY A 443 2.38 -49.39 -43.26
N THR A 444 1.29 -49.27 -44.01
CA THR A 444 0.95 -48.12 -44.89
C THR A 444 0.11 -47.06 -44.14
N VAL A 445 0.43 -46.78 -42.87
CA VAL A 445 -0.41 -45.92 -42.01
C VAL A 445 0.10 -44.49 -42.08
N ASP A 446 -0.58 -43.69 -42.90
CA ASP A 446 -0.36 -42.27 -43.09
C ASP A 446 -1.11 -41.45 -42.02
N ASP A 447 -0.93 -40.12 -42.04
CA ASP A 447 -1.63 -39.19 -41.16
C ASP A 447 -1.45 -39.52 -39.67
N ASN A 448 -0.24 -39.89 -39.24
CA ASN A 448 -0.04 -40.36 -37.87
C ASN A 448 -0.28 -39.26 -36.83
N THR A 449 -0.81 -39.68 -35.68
CA THR A 449 -1.02 -38.80 -34.53
C THR A 449 0.04 -39.04 -33.47
N TYR A 450 0.59 -37.98 -32.91
CA TYR A 450 1.68 -38.02 -31.96
C TYR A 450 1.26 -37.46 -30.60
N PRO A 451 1.62 -38.13 -29.49
CA PRO A 451 1.24 -37.67 -28.16
C PRO A 451 1.99 -36.39 -27.80
N VAL A 452 1.23 -35.41 -27.29
CA VAL A 452 1.76 -34.17 -26.71
C VAL A 452 2.17 -34.44 -25.27
N ALA A 453 3.38 -34.03 -24.91
CA ALA A 453 3.94 -34.22 -23.59
C ALA A 453 3.05 -33.61 -22.49
N ASN A 454 3.02 -34.25 -21.32
CA ASN A 454 2.27 -33.74 -20.17
C ASN A 454 3.06 -32.65 -19.45
N LEU A 455 2.94 -31.40 -19.94
CA LEU A 455 3.68 -30.23 -19.45
C LEU A 455 2.69 -29.15 -18.96
N PRO A 456 2.08 -29.31 -17.77
CA PRO A 456 0.98 -28.47 -17.31
C PRO A 456 1.35 -26.99 -17.06
N ASN A 457 2.64 -26.65 -16.98
CA ASN A 457 3.12 -25.28 -16.77
C ASN A 457 3.80 -24.69 -18.01
N ASP A 458 3.87 -25.45 -19.10
CA ASP A 458 4.54 -25.01 -20.33
C ASP A 458 3.65 -24.04 -21.12
N PRO A 459 4.20 -22.93 -21.64
CA PRO A 459 3.41 -21.89 -22.29
C PRO A 459 2.82 -22.30 -23.65
N ILE A 460 3.36 -23.34 -24.29
CA ILE A 460 2.90 -23.86 -25.59
C ILE A 460 1.92 -25.01 -25.37
N VAL A 461 2.20 -25.92 -24.42
CA VAL A 461 1.29 -27.02 -24.08
C VAL A 461 0.09 -26.54 -23.27
N ASN A 462 0.28 -25.63 -22.32
CA ASN A 462 -0.79 -25.03 -21.52
C ASN A 462 -0.86 -23.51 -21.74
N GLY A 463 -1.14 -23.13 -22.98
CA GLY A 463 -1.22 -21.73 -23.39
C GLY A 463 -2.64 -21.14 -23.36
N PRO A 464 -2.76 -19.87 -23.77
CA PRO A 464 -4.02 -19.11 -23.70
C PRO A 464 -5.13 -19.62 -24.62
N PHE A 465 -4.82 -20.53 -25.54
CA PHE A 465 -5.78 -21.17 -26.43
C PHE A 465 -6.15 -22.60 -26.00
N GLY A 466 -5.77 -22.98 -24.77
CA GLY A 466 -6.18 -24.21 -24.12
C GLY A 466 -5.02 -25.12 -23.75
N ASN A 467 -5.26 -25.96 -22.75
CA ASN A 467 -4.33 -26.99 -22.29
C ASN A 467 -4.38 -28.22 -23.20
N VAL A 468 -3.27 -28.59 -23.83
CA VAL A 468 -3.15 -29.77 -24.70
C VAL A 468 -2.25 -30.87 -24.11
N SER A 469 -1.93 -30.81 -22.82
CA SER A 469 -1.18 -31.86 -22.10
C SER A 469 -1.82 -33.24 -22.26
N GLY A 470 -1.04 -34.23 -22.68
CA GLY A 470 -1.49 -35.61 -22.86
C GLY A 470 -2.51 -35.80 -24.00
N ARG A 471 -2.71 -34.78 -24.85
CA ARG A 471 -3.54 -34.86 -26.06
C ARG A 471 -2.67 -35.26 -27.25
N HIS A 472 -3.19 -35.13 -28.47
CA HIS A 472 -2.46 -35.50 -29.70
C HIS A 472 -2.32 -34.34 -30.68
N TRP A 473 -1.25 -34.38 -31.46
CA TRP A 473 -1.05 -33.58 -32.66
C TRP A 473 -1.03 -34.52 -33.87
N GLY A 474 -1.69 -34.16 -34.97
CA GLY A 474 -1.69 -34.95 -36.21
C GLY A 474 -0.71 -34.39 -37.23
N GLU A 475 0.09 -35.23 -37.89
CA GLU A 475 0.76 -34.85 -39.14
C GLU A 475 -0.23 -34.91 -40.32
N ASP A 476 0.13 -34.38 -41.48
CA ASP A 476 -0.68 -34.35 -42.71
C ASP A 476 0.17 -34.85 -43.88
N ASN A 477 0.56 -36.13 -43.79
CA ASN A 477 1.61 -36.67 -44.64
C ASN A 477 1.50 -38.18 -44.83
N SER A 478 2.11 -38.62 -45.94
CA SER A 478 2.53 -40.00 -46.11
C SER A 478 3.59 -40.39 -45.08
N SER A 479 3.65 -41.69 -44.79
CA SER A 479 4.42 -42.32 -43.70
C SER A 479 5.91 -41.92 -43.54
N THR A 480 6.54 -41.21 -44.47
CA THR A 480 7.96 -40.79 -44.43
C THR A 480 8.22 -39.31 -44.68
N GLY A 481 7.20 -38.49 -44.98
CA GLY A 481 7.44 -37.11 -45.44
C GLY A 481 7.86 -36.15 -44.32
N SER A 482 7.36 -36.35 -43.10
CA SER A 482 7.67 -35.52 -41.93
C SER A 482 9.16 -35.53 -41.57
N VAL A 483 9.66 -34.44 -40.98
CA VAL A 483 11.06 -34.31 -40.55
C VAL A 483 11.14 -34.28 -39.02
N ILE A 484 11.81 -35.26 -38.43
CA ILE A 484 11.93 -35.44 -36.98
C ILE A 484 13.35 -35.14 -36.50
N MET A 485 13.49 -34.87 -35.20
CA MET A 485 14.78 -34.69 -34.55
C MET A 485 15.16 -35.92 -33.73
N THR A 486 16.34 -36.47 -34.00
CA THR A 486 16.90 -37.61 -33.26
C THR A 486 17.53 -37.22 -31.92
N ALA A 487 17.88 -35.96 -31.76
CA ALA A 487 18.25 -35.35 -30.51
C ALA A 487 17.95 -33.85 -30.58
N LEU A 488 17.53 -33.29 -29.44
CA LEU A 488 17.23 -31.87 -29.31
C LEU A 488 18.45 -31.07 -28.87
N PRO A 489 18.58 -29.78 -29.28
CA PRO A 489 19.58 -28.89 -28.72
C PRO A 489 19.44 -28.75 -27.20
N PRO A 490 20.51 -28.41 -26.47
CA PRO A 490 20.42 -28.09 -25.04
C PRO A 490 19.35 -27.03 -24.73
N ASN A 491 18.70 -27.13 -23.58
CA ASN A 491 17.62 -26.23 -23.14
C ASN A 491 16.40 -26.20 -24.06
N SER A 492 16.19 -27.25 -24.84
CA SER A 492 14.96 -27.45 -25.63
C SER A 492 13.95 -28.27 -24.86
N ILE A 493 12.68 -28.07 -25.18
CA ILE A 493 11.56 -28.82 -24.61
C ILE A 493 10.90 -29.62 -25.73
N GLN A 494 10.80 -30.93 -25.53
CA GLN A 494 10.03 -31.81 -26.41
C GLN A 494 8.54 -31.57 -26.15
N ILE A 495 7.82 -31.08 -27.16
CA ILE A 495 6.38 -30.84 -27.11
C ILE A 495 5.62 -32.10 -27.55
N ALA A 496 6.06 -32.74 -28.63
CA ALA A 496 5.50 -34.00 -29.11
C ALA A 496 6.62 -34.96 -29.50
N SER A 497 6.48 -36.21 -29.06
CA SER A 497 7.34 -37.31 -29.46
C SER A 497 7.08 -37.67 -30.93
N ALA A 498 8.10 -38.12 -31.65
CA ALA A 498 7.96 -38.68 -33.00
C ALA A 498 7.52 -40.15 -32.99
N TYR A 499 7.20 -40.72 -31.83
CA TYR A 499 6.70 -42.07 -31.68
C TYR A 499 5.18 -42.15 -31.83
N ASN A 500 4.73 -43.13 -32.61
CA ASN A 500 3.33 -43.54 -32.70
C ASN A 500 3.31 -45.08 -32.69
N PRO A 501 2.55 -45.74 -31.78
CA PRO A 501 2.58 -47.19 -31.62
C PRO A 501 2.03 -47.98 -32.82
N TYR A 502 1.35 -47.34 -33.76
CA TYR A 502 0.66 -47.97 -34.89
C TYR A 502 1.38 -47.77 -36.22
N GLY A 503 1.75 -46.52 -36.53
CA GLY A 503 2.45 -46.17 -37.77
C GLY A 503 3.96 -46.06 -37.63
N LYS A 504 4.49 -45.95 -36.40
CA LYS A 504 5.89 -45.66 -36.09
C LYS A 504 6.43 -46.44 -34.86
N PRO A 505 6.16 -47.76 -34.72
CA PRO A 505 6.41 -48.50 -33.47
C PRO A 505 7.90 -48.68 -33.12
N THR A 506 8.80 -48.47 -34.07
CA THR A 506 10.25 -48.59 -33.90
C THR A 506 10.96 -47.25 -33.64
N VAL A 507 10.24 -46.14 -33.73
CA VAL A 507 10.81 -44.80 -33.49
C VAL A 507 11.05 -44.62 -32.00
N ASN A 508 12.25 -44.14 -31.64
CA ASN A 508 12.58 -43.86 -30.25
C ASN A 508 11.66 -42.75 -29.71
N PRO A 509 10.95 -42.92 -28.58
CA PRO A 509 10.08 -41.89 -28.02
C PRO A 509 10.81 -40.60 -27.61
N GLU A 510 12.13 -40.64 -27.41
CA GLU A 510 12.96 -39.44 -27.18
C GLU A 510 13.13 -38.58 -28.45
N TYR A 511 12.85 -39.13 -29.63
CA TYR A 511 12.85 -38.36 -30.87
C TYR A 511 11.64 -37.44 -30.89
N SER A 512 11.82 -36.25 -31.45
CA SER A 512 10.81 -35.20 -31.39
C SER A 512 10.32 -34.82 -32.78
N ILE A 513 9.00 -34.66 -32.90
CA ILE A 513 8.37 -34.06 -34.08
C ILE A 513 7.92 -32.62 -33.83
N ILE A 514 7.70 -32.23 -32.58
CA ILE A 514 7.49 -30.83 -32.18
C ILE A 514 8.32 -30.53 -30.94
N TRP A 515 9.05 -29.43 -30.99
CA TRP A 515 9.85 -28.95 -29.87
C TRP A 515 10.11 -27.46 -30.02
N TYR A 516 10.56 -26.83 -28.95
CA TYR A 516 11.02 -25.46 -29.00
C TYR A 516 12.27 -25.25 -28.15
N ASN A 517 12.98 -24.16 -28.43
CA ASN A 517 14.12 -23.71 -27.65
C ASN A 517 13.90 -22.29 -27.15
N ASP A 518 13.80 -22.13 -25.83
CA ASP A 518 13.50 -20.84 -25.22
C ASP A 518 14.66 -19.84 -25.31
N SER A 519 15.90 -20.31 -25.44
CA SER A 519 17.09 -19.46 -25.57
C SER A 519 17.27 -18.90 -26.99
N LYS A 520 16.71 -19.55 -28.01
CA LYS A 520 16.82 -19.14 -29.43
C LYS A 520 15.50 -18.64 -30.02
N ASN A 521 14.43 -18.53 -29.24
CA ASN A 521 13.11 -18.09 -29.73
C ASN A 521 12.62 -18.89 -30.96
N PHE A 522 12.92 -20.20 -30.99
CA PHE A 522 12.62 -21.08 -32.12
C PHE A 522 11.64 -22.19 -31.71
N LEU A 523 10.50 -22.27 -32.41
CA LEU A 523 9.53 -23.36 -32.32
C LEU A 523 9.51 -24.12 -33.64
N TYR A 524 9.60 -25.44 -33.55
CA TYR A 524 9.70 -26.34 -34.69
C TYR A 524 8.52 -27.31 -34.75
N PHE A 525 7.93 -27.44 -35.93
CA PHE A 525 7.00 -28.49 -36.33
C PHE A 525 7.63 -29.32 -37.44
N GLY A 526 7.64 -30.64 -37.26
CA GLY A 526 8.16 -31.59 -38.24
C GLY A 526 7.27 -31.79 -39.47
N ASP A 527 6.15 -31.07 -39.53
CA ASP A 527 5.28 -31.03 -40.70
C ASP A 527 4.53 -29.69 -40.79
N SER A 528 4.27 -29.27 -42.01
CA SER A 528 3.49 -28.07 -42.34
C SER A 528 2.07 -28.50 -42.68
N VAL A 529 1.23 -28.72 -41.68
CA VAL A 529 -0.11 -29.28 -41.91
C VAL A 529 -1.10 -28.29 -42.51
N ALA A 530 -2.03 -28.78 -43.34
CA ALA A 530 -3.10 -27.95 -43.88
C ALA A 530 -4.22 -27.67 -42.87
N THR A 531 -5.02 -26.65 -43.21
CA THR A 531 -6.06 -26.11 -42.35
C THR A 531 -7.45 -26.35 -42.92
N THR A 532 -8.44 -26.41 -42.02
CA THR A 532 -9.84 -26.61 -42.40
C THR A 532 -10.80 -25.97 -41.41
N THR A 533 -12.04 -25.76 -41.84
CA THR A 533 -13.18 -25.49 -40.93
C THR A 533 -14.06 -26.73 -40.72
N SER A 534 -13.78 -27.81 -41.44
CA SER A 534 -14.53 -29.06 -41.35
C SER A 534 -13.91 -30.02 -40.34
N ILE A 535 -14.75 -30.62 -39.50
CA ILE A 535 -14.37 -31.68 -38.56
C ILE A 535 -14.91 -33.06 -38.96
N SER A 536 -15.51 -33.18 -40.14
CA SER A 536 -16.15 -34.43 -40.56
C SER A 536 -15.20 -35.44 -41.20
N GLN A 537 -14.05 -34.99 -41.73
CA GLN A 537 -13.07 -35.85 -42.41
C GLN A 537 -11.94 -36.25 -41.47
N GLN A 538 -11.60 -37.54 -41.48
CA GLN A 538 -10.60 -38.14 -40.58
C GLN A 538 -9.19 -38.23 -41.18
N ASN A 539 -9.06 -37.98 -42.48
CA ASN A 539 -7.83 -38.17 -43.27
C ASN A 539 -7.38 -36.90 -44.03
N ASP A 540 -8.11 -35.79 -43.92
CA ASP A 540 -7.74 -34.53 -44.59
C ASP A 540 -7.52 -33.42 -43.57
N TYR A 541 -6.38 -32.74 -43.58
CA TYR A 541 -6.13 -31.46 -42.89
C TYR A 541 -6.39 -31.49 -41.36
N PRO A 542 -5.37 -31.76 -40.52
CA PRO A 542 -5.55 -31.92 -39.08
C PRO A 542 -5.79 -30.60 -38.31
N SER A 543 -5.39 -29.45 -38.87
CA SER A 543 -5.50 -28.16 -38.18
C SER A 543 -6.86 -27.49 -38.41
N SER A 544 -7.79 -27.67 -37.47
CA SER A 544 -9.16 -27.16 -37.60
C SER A 544 -9.36 -25.85 -36.83
N TYR A 545 -10.01 -24.88 -37.47
CA TYR A 545 -10.45 -23.64 -36.85
C TYR A 545 -11.95 -23.45 -37.03
N THR A 546 -12.60 -22.83 -36.05
CA THR A 546 -13.96 -22.31 -36.22
C THR A 546 -13.98 -21.19 -37.26
N THR A 547 -15.17 -20.87 -37.79
CA THR A 547 -15.35 -19.70 -38.66
C THR A 547 -15.01 -18.36 -37.98
N GLY A 548 -15.01 -18.31 -36.64
CA GLY A 548 -14.57 -17.17 -35.84
C GLY A 548 -13.05 -17.09 -35.60
N GLY A 549 -12.27 -18.02 -36.16
CA GLY A 549 -10.80 -18.02 -36.00
C GLY A 549 -10.31 -18.58 -34.65
N PHE A 550 -11.17 -19.27 -33.90
CA PHE A 550 -10.75 -20.00 -32.70
C PHE A 550 -10.33 -21.43 -33.02
N PRO A 551 -9.36 -22.00 -32.29
CA PRO A 551 -8.92 -23.37 -32.53
C PRO A 551 -10.01 -24.36 -32.14
N GLN A 552 -10.05 -25.48 -32.87
CA GLN A 552 -11.00 -26.56 -32.66
C GLN A 552 -10.28 -27.91 -32.76
N SER A 553 -10.62 -28.82 -31.86
CA SER A 553 -10.15 -30.20 -31.95
C SER A 553 -10.83 -30.93 -33.09
N LYS A 554 -10.10 -31.83 -33.76
CA LYS A 554 -10.62 -32.61 -34.89
C LYS A 554 -10.34 -34.09 -34.68
N PHE A 555 -11.30 -34.94 -35.01
CA PHE A 555 -11.10 -36.39 -35.01
C PHE A 555 -10.34 -36.78 -36.29
N TYR A 556 -9.12 -37.29 -36.15
CA TYR A 556 -8.17 -37.38 -37.25
C TYR A 556 -7.12 -38.50 -37.08
N GLY A 557 -6.61 -38.98 -38.20
CA GLY A 557 -5.31 -39.64 -38.34
C GLY A 557 -5.34 -41.16 -38.26
N ASN A 558 -4.14 -41.73 -38.43
CA ASN A 558 -3.85 -43.16 -38.60
C ASN A 558 -4.60 -43.77 -39.80
N TYR A 559 -4.45 -43.22 -41.01
CA TYR A 559 -5.21 -43.65 -42.19
C TYR A 559 -4.38 -44.54 -43.15
N PRO A 560 -4.95 -45.60 -43.74
CA PRO A 560 -6.19 -46.27 -43.34
C PRO A 560 -6.05 -46.86 -41.93
N GLN A 561 -7.13 -46.83 -41.14
CA GLN A 561 -7.12 -47.22 -39.73
C GLN A 561 -6.79 -48.71 -39.56
N PRO A 562 -5.60 -49.08 -39.03
CA PRO A 562 -5.31 -50.48 -38.77
C PRO A 562 -6.11 -50.97 -37.56
N ALA A 563 -6.27 -52.29 -37.45
CA ALA A 563 -7.01 -52.90 -36.34
C ALA A 563 -6.40 -52.49 -34.99
N GLY A 564 -7.22 -51.88 -34.12
CA GLY A 564 -6.80 -51.42 -32.79
C GLY A 564 -6.20 -50.00 -32.75
N ALA A 565 -6.14 -49.28 -33.88
CA ALA A 565 -5.59 -47.93 -33.96
C ALA A 565 -6.64 -46.90 -34.41
N PRO A 566 -7.56 -46.49 -33.52
CA PRO A 566 -8.54 -45.49 -33.89
C PRO A 566 -7.87 -44.14 -34.18
N SER A 567 -8.50 -43.35 -35.06
CA SER A 567 -8.24 -41.92 -35.15
C SER A 567 -8.37 -41.28 -33.76
N GLN A 568 -7.66 -40.19 -33.54
CA GLN A 568 -7.60 -39.50 -32.24
C GLN A 568 -8.18 -38.09 -32.39
N TYR A 569 -8.60 -37.49 -31.28
CA TYR A 569 -8.79 -36.04 -31.28
C TYR A 569 -7.43 -35.35 -31.27
N VAL A 570 -7.14 -34.61 -32.35
CA VAL A 570 -5.94 -33.80 -32.50
C VAL A 570 -6.24 -32.32 -32.22
N TYR A 571 -5.23 -31.61 -31.72
CA TYR A 571 -5.35 -30.24 -31.19
C TYR A 571 -4.35 -29.28 -31.86
N ASN A 572 -4.03 -29.53 -33.13
CA ASN A 572 -3.04 -28.79 -33.90
C ASN A 572 -3.22 -27.26 -33.81
N SER A 573 -4.42 -26.77 -34.11
CA SER A 573 -4.71 -25.33 -34.13
C SER A 573 -4.53 -24.65 -32.76
N ALA A 574 -4.82 -25.36 -31.66
CA ALA A 574 -4.59 -24.84 -30.31
C ALA A 574 -3.10 -24.75 -29.99
N LEU A 575 -2.34 -25.79 -30.36
CA LEU A 575 -0.89 -25.83 -30.18
C LEU A 575 -0.18 -24.75 -31.02
N GLU A 576 -0.61 -24.57 -32.27
CA GLU A 576 -0.12 -23.53 -33.18
C GLU A 576 -0.34 -22.13 -32.58
N LEU A 577 -1.55 -21.82 -32.12
CA LEU A 577 -1.86 -20.50 -31.54
C LEU A 577 -1.20 -20.27 -30.17
N ASN A 578 -1.04 -21.31 -29.35
CA ASN A 578 -0.22 -21.24 -28.14
C ASN A 578 1.24 -20.94 -28.49
N GLY A 579 1.78 -21.54 -29.56
CA GLY A 579 3.09 -21.24 -30.11
C GLY A 579 3.24 -19.78 -30.52
N VAL A 580 2.24 -19.22 -31.22
CA VAL A 580 2.21 -17.79 -31.57
C VAL A 580 2.19 -16.91 -30.31
N ALA A 581 1.37 -17.25 -29.32
CA ALA A 581 1.31 -16.52 -28.06
C ALA A 581 2.65 -16.52 -27.32
N TRP A 582 3.35 -17.65 -27.29
CA TRP A 582 4.70 -17.76 -26.74
C TRP A 582 5.69 -16.90 -27.52
N ALA A 583 5.72 -17.00 -28.86
CA ALA A 583 6.64 -16.23 -29.70
C ALA A 583 6.44 -14.72 -29.54
N ILE A 584 5.19 -14.25 -29.47
CA ILE A 584 4.88 -12.83 -29.23
C ILE A 584 5.42 -12.36 -27.87
N LYS A 585 5.21 -13.15 -26.79
CA LYS A 585 5.73 -12.81 -25.46
C LYS A 585 7.26 -12.76 -25.44
N LYS A 586 7.92 -13.71 -26.10
CA LYS A 586 9.39 -13.72 -26.24
C LYS A 586 9.88 -12.51 -27.01
N ALA A 587 9.23 -12.17 -28.12
CA ALA A 587 9.61 -11.02 -28.92
C ALA A 587 9.49 -9.70 -28.14
N ALA A 588 8.45 -9.54 -27.32
CA ALA A 588 8.25 -8.33 -26.51
C ALA A 588 9.25 -8.17 -25.35
N VAL A 589 9.89 -9.26 -24.90
CA VAL A 589 10.82 -9.24 -23.75
C VAL A 589 12.27 -9.29 -24.18
N SER A 590 12.59 -10.10 -25.19
CA SER A 590 13.95 -10.40 -25.64
C SER A 590 14.03 -10.65 -27.14
N GLY A 591 13.15 -10.02 -27.92
CA GLY A 591 13.11 -10.13 -29.38
C GLY A 591 14.16 -9.30 -30.10
N ILE A 592 14.18 -9.43 -31.42
CA ILE A 592 15.05 -8.64 -32.32
C ILE A 592 14.72 -7.15 -32.30
N ASN A 593 13.45 -6.78 -32.09
CA ASN A 593 13.01 -5.40 -31.99
C ASN A 593 12.96 -4.98 -30.51
N PRO A 594 13.53 -3.81 -30.15
CA PRO A 594 13.43 -3.30 -28.78
C PRO A 594 12.01 -2.81 -28.50
N HIS A 595 11.46 -3.28 -27.38
CA HIS A 595 10.11 -3.00 -26.90
C HIS A 595 10.11 -2.55 -25.45
#